data_AF-A0A2V6LAN2-F1
#
_entry.id   AF-A0A2V6LAN2-F1
#
_cell.length_a   1.000
_cell.length_b   1.000
_cell.length_c   1.000
_cell.angle_alpha   90.00
_cell.angle_beta   90.00
_cell.angle_gamma   90.00
#
_symmetry.space_group_name_H-M   'P 1'
#
loop_
_entity.id
_entity.type
_entity.pdbx_description
1 polymer ?
#
loop_
_entity_poly.entity_id
_entity_poly.type
_entity_poly.pdbx_seq_one_letter_code
_entity_poly.pdbx_strand_id
1 'polypeptide(L)'
;MKLFARLRRPKKVRGNILFRYGWKITLFLLLAGAVFAVFLFYGTWAQTFDMKNVGEMPERSTVYDVDGKIYSRLAGANRLKVSLSEISPYFITAVLAREDTRFYEHKGIDWRGVLRALTRDVLSMSAREGASSLTMQLARNSLPLGGRTFSRKLLEAMVALRIEREFTKQQILELYINRIYFGSGCYGVETASQAYFGKNASKLNLSEAALLAGLIRSPNRFSPLKNPEVAAIQRDAVLDRMVALKKITAAQAEEAKKAKIVTHPKRMPQVQENYAMDAVQRALSLILTQDQMDDGGLSIYTTLDPSVQNSAQDALEAQLSKIERQSNFRHPPKAEYKPPENGEGDAAMPYLEGAVVVIDNASGGIRALVGGRDYAQSKFNRALAPANRQVGSAFKPFVYAFAFSHGL
;
A
#
# COMPACT_ATOMS: atom_id res chain seq x y z
N MET A 1 -101.96 23.50 -15.45
CA MET A 1 -101.17 24.73 -15.22
C MET A 1 -100.20 24.48 -14.07
N LYS A 2 -98.88 24.61 -14.34
CA LYS A 2 -97.73 24.64 -13.40
C LYS A 2 -97.64 23.51 -12.35
N LEU A 3 -96.56 22.72 -12.39
CA LEU A 3 -95.65 22.57 -11.24
C LEU A 3 -94.40 21.72 -11.60
N PHE A 4 -93.26 22.42 -11.61
CA PHE A 4 -91.86 21.99 -11.35
C PHE A 4 -91.29 20.69 -11.97
N ALA A 5 -90.58 20.85 -13.10
CA ALA A 5 -89.41 20.03 -13.41
C ALA A 5 -88.14 20.88 -13.21
N ARG A 6 -87.44 20.65 -12.09
CA ARG A 6 -86.18 21.28 -11.71
C ARG A 6 -85.06 20.92 -12.71
N LEU A 7 -84.48 21.93 -13.35
CA LEU A 7 -83.18 21.87 -14.02
C LEU A 7 -82.08 21.44 -13.02
N ARG A 8 -81.68 20.16 -13.05
CA ARG A 8 -80.42 19.70 -12.43
C ARG A 8 -79.26 19.98 -13.40
N ARG A 9 -78.56 21.10 -13.20
CA ARG A 9 -77.20 21.28 -13.74
C ARG A 9 -76.27 20.23 -13.09
N PRO A 10 -75.40 19.53 -13.84
CA PRO A 10 -74.38 18.71 -13.21
C PRO A 10 -73.42 19.64 -12.46
N LYS A 11 -73.32 19.47 -11.14
CA LYS A 11 -72.19 20.02 -10.37
C LYS A 11 -70.92 19.42 -10.98
N LYS A 12 -70.10 20.25 -11.65
CA LYS A 12 -68.69 19.92 -11.89
C LYS A 12 -68.09 19.67 -10.51
N VAL A 13 -67.91 18.40 -10.16
CA VAL A 13 -67.09 17.98 -9.04
C VAL A 13 -65.69 18.51 -9.38
N ARG A 14 -65.30 19.63 -8.76
CA ARG A 14 -63.89 20.00 -8.66
C ARG A 14 -63.25 18.88 -7.87
N GLY A 15 -62.81 17.82 -8.55
CA GLY A 15 -62.02 16.77 -7.94
C GLY A 15 -60.85 17.44 -7.27
N ASN A 16 -60.76 17.32 -5.94
CA ASN A 16 -59.71 17.91 -5.13
C ASN A 16 -58.36 17.54 -5.72
N ILE A 17 -57.72 18.48 -6.42
CA ILE A 17 -56.38 18.35 -6.98
C ILE A 17 -55.40 17.91 -5.87
N LEU A 18 -55.65 18.34 -4.62
CA LEU A 18 -54.94 17.90 -3.43
C LEU A 18 -54.98 16.38 -3.17
N PHE A 19 -56.08 15.68 -3.47
CA PHE A 19 -56.14 14.22 -3.27
C PHE A 19 -55.44 13.46 -4.40
N ARG A 20 -55.44 14.01 -5.62
CA ARG A 20 -54.79 13.40 -6.80
C ARG A 20 -53.26 13.52 -6.80
N TYR A 21 -52.72 14.52 -6.10
CA TYR A 21 -51.28 14.74 -5.96
C TYR A 21 -50.75 14.55 -4.52
N GLY A 22 -51.62 14.45 -3.52
CA GLY A 22 -51.26 14.29 -2.10
C GLY A 22 -50.38 13.06 -1.85
N TRP A 23 -50.75 11.89 -2.37
CA TRP A 23 -49.89 10.69 -2.28
C TRP A 23 -48.51 10.95 -2.89
N LYS A 24 -48.42 11.57 -4.07
CA LYS A 24 -47.13 11.81 -4.75
C LYS A 24 -46.22 12.72 -3.91
N ILE A 25 -46.79 13.73 -3.26
CA ILE A 25 -46.05 14.62 -2.34
C ILE A 25 -45.61 13.84 -1.10
N THR A 26 -46.50 13.05 -0.49
CA THR A 26 -46.15 12.21 0.68
C THR A 26 -45.07 11.19 0.33
N LEU A 27 -45.14 10.54 -0.84
CA LEU A 27 -44.15 9.59 -1.33
C LEU A 27 -42.80 10.28 -1.59
N PHE A 28 -42.82 11.46 -2.20
CA PHE A 28 -41.61 12.25 -2.39
C PHE A 28 -40.96 12.66 -1.07
N LEU A 29 -41.74 13.11 -0.09
CA LEU A 29 -41.26 13.47 1.25
C LEU A 29 -40.72 12.25 2.00
N LEU A 30 -41.37 11.09 1.90
CA LEU A 30 -40.87 9.85 2.49
C LEU A 30 -39.56 9.42 1.85
N LEU A 31 -39.45 9.49 0.51
CA LEU A 31 -38.22 9.18 -0.20
C LEU A 31 -37.09 10.15 0.17
N ALA A 32 -37.38 11.45 0.23
CA ALA A 32 -36.43 12.48 0.64
C ALA A 32 -35.99 12.28 2.10
N GLY A 33 -36.92 11.95 3.00
CA GLY A 33 -36.63 11.62 4.40
C GLY A 33 -35.76 10.37 4.54
N ALA A 34 -36.02 9.33 3.76
CA ALA A 34 -35.19 8.12 3.73
C ALA A 34 -33.78 8.40 3.23
N VAL A 35 -33.64 9.17 2.14
CA VAL A 35 -32.32 9.59 1.61
C VAL A 35 -31.57 10.44 2.64
N PHE A 36 -32.27 11.35 3.33
CA PHE A 36 -31.69 12.17 4.38
C PHE A 36 -31.23 11.34 5.58
N ALA A 37 -32.02 10.35 6.01
CA ALA A 37 -31.64 9.43 7.08
C ALA A 37 -30.39 8.60 6.71
N VAL A 38 -30.30 8.11 5.47
CA VAL A 38 -29.10 7.43 4.96
C VAL A 38 -27.90 8.37 4.97
N PHE A 39 -28.07 9.61 4.50
CA PHE A 39 -27.00 10.60 4.50
C PHE A 39 -26.51 10.93 5.91
N LEU A 40 -27.43 11.10 6.86
CA LEU A 40 -27.11 11.31 8.27
C LEU A 40 -26.36 10.12 8.87
N PHE A 41 -26.83 8.89 8.64
CA PHE A 41 -26.21 7.67 9.15
C PHE A 41 -24.75 7.51 8.66
N TYR A 42 -24.52 7.65 7.35
CA TYR A 42 -23.15 7.55 6.82
C TYR A 42 -22.31 8.79 7.17
N GLY A 43 -22.94 9.95 7.35
CA GLY A 43 -22.27 11.17 7.78
C GLY A 43 -21.76 11.09 9.22
N THR A 44 -22.57 10.54 10.14
CA THR A 44 -22.15 10.29 11.53
C THR A 44 -21.12 9.17 11.61
N TRP A 45 -21.28 8.11 10.82
CA TRP A 45 -20.27 7.06 10.74
C TRP A 45 -18.92 7.59 10.19
N ALA A 46 -18.93 8.47 9.19
CA ALA A 46 -17.71 9.09 8.71
C ALA A 46 -16.98 9.95 9.77
N GLN A 47 -17.67 10.39 10.83
CA GLN A 47 -17.03 11.12 11.95
C GLN A 47 -16.18 10.22 12.84
N THR A 48 -16.40 8.90 12.83
CA THR A 48 -15.64 7.98 13.71
C THR A 48 -14.21 7.74 13.24
N PHE A 49 -13.88 8.11 12.00
CA PHE A 49 -12.53 7.97 11.46
C PHE A 49 -11.65 9.16 11.85
N ASP A 50 -10.40 8.91 12.22
CA ASP A 50 -9.42 9.97 12.43
C ASP A 50 -8.88 10.47 11.08
N MET A 51 -8.91 11.79 10.86
CA MET A 51 -8.41 12.41 9.64
C MET A 51 -6.88 12.55 9.63
N LYS A 52 -6.22 12.44 10.78
CA LYS A 52 -4.75 12.37 10.85
C LYS A 52 -4.20 11.25 9.99
N ASN A 53 -4.86 10.09 10.02
CA ASN A 53 -4.51 8.90 9.22
C ASN A 53 -4.57 9.15 7.69
N VAL A 54 -5.32 10.18 7.25
CA VAL A 54 -5.33 10.60 5.84
C VAL A 54 -4.05 11.36 5.48
N GLY A 55 -3.50 12.13 6.41
CA GLY A 55 -2.23 12.83 6.27
C GLY A 55 -1.01 11.94 6.51
N GLU A 56 -1.14 10.94 7.38
CA GLU A 56 -0.06 10.02 7.74
C GLU A 56 0.25 9.06 6.60
N MET A 57 1.51 9.06 6.16
CA MET A 57 1.98 8.29 5.02
C MET A 57 3.14 7.43 5.45
N PRO A 58 2.88 6.26 6.05
CA PRO A 58 3.96 5.43 6.53
C PRO A 58 4.88 5.03 5.38
N GLU A 59 6.16 5.36 5.52
CA GLU A 59 7.22 5.07 4.57
C GLU A 59 7.92 3.77 4.95
N ARG A 60 8.70 3.19 4.04
CA ARG A 60 9.43 1.96 4.35
C ARG A 60 10.68 2.27 5.16
N SER A 61 10.79 1.71 6.36
CA SER A 61 12.00 1.81 7.18
C SER A 61 13.18 1.13 6.48
N THR A 62 14.31 1.83 6.37
CA THR A 62 15.53 1.34 5.73
C THR A 62 16.58 0.99 6.78
N VAL A 63 17.19 -0.18 6.63
CA VAL A 63 18.26 -0.68 7.50
C VAL A 63 19.58 -0.59 6.77
N TYR A 64 20.55 0.07 7.39
CA TYR A 64 21.90 0.27 6.89
C TYR A 64 22.89 -0.63 7.61
N ASP A 65 23.88 -1.14 6.87
CA ASP A 65 25.01 -1.90 7.41
C ASP A 65 26.07 -0.99 8.06
N VAL A 66 27.15 -1.61 8.55
CA VAL A 66 28.31 -0.92 9.14
C VAL A 66 28.94 0.13 8.21
N ASP A 67 28.88 -0.08 6.90
CA ASP A 67 29.43 0.83 5.89
C ASP A 67 28.45 1.97 5.52
N GLY A 68 27.25 1.98 6.10
CA GLY A 68 26.17 2.90 5.73
C GLY A 68 25.51 2.57 4.40
N LYS A 69 25.73 1.36 3.84
CA LYS A 69 25.02 0.88 2.65
C LYS A 69 23.71 0.24 3.09
N ILE A 70 22.74 0.18 2.17
CA ILE A 70 21.44 -0.44 2.46
C ILE A 70 21.62 -1.95 2.64
N TYR A 71 21.43 -2.42 3.88
CA TYR A 71 21.44 -3.83 4.26
C TYR A 71 20.12 -4.51 3.89
N SER A 72 19.01 -3.94 4.38
CA SER A 72 17.65 -4.45 4.17
C SER A 72 16.65 -3.32 4.39
N ARG A 73 15.36 -3.66 4.36
CA ARG A 73 14.26 -2.73 4.66
C ARG A 73 13.18 -3.47 5.42
N LEU A 74 12.64 -2.83 6.45
CA LEU A 74 11.57 -3.35 7.32
C LEU A 74 10.18 -3.02 6.76
N ALA A 75 9.13 -3.35 7.52
CA ALA A 75 7.73 -3.10 7.18
C ALA A 75 7.47 -1.63 6.78
N GLY A 76 6.39 -1.43 6.02
CA GLY A 76 6.00 -0.14 5.45
C GLY A 76 5.85 -0.18 3.93
N ALA A 77 5.01 0.70 3.40
CA ALA A 77 4.83 0.84 1.95
C ALA A 77 6.11 1.43 1.34
N ASN A 78 6.67 0.78 0.31
CA ASN A 78 7.83 1.30 -0.41
C ASN A 78 7.45 2.58 -1.18
N ARG A 79 7.65 3.71 -0.50
CA ARG A 79 7.22 5.07 -0.86
C ARG A 79 8.33 6.05 -0.52
N LEU A 80 8.63 6.92 -1.46
CA LEU A 80 9.40 8.14 -1.27
C LEU A 80 8.42 9.29 -1.41
N LYS A 81 8.20 10.05 -0.32
CA LYS A 81 7.34 11.23 -0.39
C LYS A 81 8.02 12.33 -1.21
N VAL A 82 7.26 12.89 -2.14
CA VAL A 82 7.69 14.02 -2.97
C VAL A 82 6.65 15.12 -2.90
N SER A 83 7.08 16.37 -2.84
CA SER A 83 6.16 17.51 -2.83
C SER A 83 5.52 17.70 -4.20
N LEU A 84 4.32 18.29 -4.26
CA LEU A 84 3.60 18.48 -5.52
C LEU A 84 4.40 19.31 -6.55
N SER A 85 5.25 20.23 -6.09
CA SER A 85 6.12 21.06 -6.93
C SER A 85 7.30 20.32 -7.55
N GLU A 86 7.68 19.16 -6.99
CA GLU A 86 8.80 18.34 -7.45
C GLU A 86 8.36 17.21 -8.40
N ILE A 87 7.16 17.34 -8.96
CA ILE A 87 6.55 16.35 -9.85
C ILE A 87 6.33 16.98 -11.22
N SER A 88 6.55 16.20 -12.28
CA SER A 88 6.32 16.65 -13.65
C SER A 88 4.88 17.16 -13.84
N PRO A 89 4.68 18.39 -14.38
CA PRO A 89 3.35 18.91 -14.68
C PRO A 89 2.56 18.01 -15.65
N TYR A 90 3.26 17.26 -16.52
CA TYR A 90 2.63 16.28 -17.40
C TYR A 90 1.96 15.16 -16.59
N PHE A 91 2.60 14.69 -15.52
CA PHE A 91 2.04 13.64 -14.67
C PHE A 91 0.79 14.13 -13.94
N ILE A 92 0.82 15.33 -13.35
CA ILE A 92 -0.35 15.92 -12.71
C ILE A 92 -1.52 16.04 -13.71
N THR A 93 -1.24 16.56 -14.90
CA THR A 93 -2.25 16.72 -15.94
C THR A 93 -2.81 15.37 -16.42
N ALA A 94 -1.96 14.35 -16.56
CA ALA A 94 -2.33 13.00 -16.96
C ALA A 94 -3.22 12.32 -15.92
N VAL A 95 -2.87 12.41 -14.63
CA VAL A 95 -3.67 11.87 -13.52
C VAL A 95 -5.04 12.54 -13.48
N LEU A 96 -5.11 13.87 -13.54
CA LEU A 96 -6.39 14.59 -13.54
C LEU A 96 -7.23 14.27 -14.79
N ALA A 97 -6.60 14.18 -15.97
CA ALA A 97 -7.31 13.82 -17.20
C ALA A 97 -7.93 12.41 -17.12
N ARG A 98 -7.23 11.47 -16.46
CA ARG A 98 -7.62 10.07 -16.36
C ARG A 98 -8.58 9.78 -15.22
N GLU A 99 -8.29 10.28 -14.03
CA GLU A 99 -8.98 9.92 -12.79
C GLU A 99 -10.08 10.92 -12.42
N ASP A 100 -9.84 12.23 -12.59
CA ASP A 100 -10.78 13.25 -12.12
C ASP A 100 -10.62 14.61 -12.84
N THR A 101 -11.30 14.74 -13.99
CA THR A 101 -11.16 15.91 -14.88
C THR A 101 -11.61 17.24 -14.28
N ARG A 102 -12.48 17.20 -13.26
CA ARG A 102 -13.07 18.38 -12.62
C ARG A 102 -12.68 18.46 -11.16
N PHE A 103 -11.55 17.86 -10.81
CA PHE A 103 -11.04 17.78 -9.45
C PHE A 103 -11.10 19.12 -8.71
N TYR A 104 -10.69 20.22 -9.35
CA TYR A 104 -10.69 21.55 -8.73
C TYR A 104 -12.09 22.22 -8.65
N GLU A 105 -13.09 21.71 -9.36
CA GLU A 105 -14.43 22.32 -9.43
C GLU A 105 -15.40 21.75 -8.37
N HIS A 106 -15.25 20.49 -7.99
CA HIS A 106 -16.14 19.84 -7.01
C HIS A 106 -15.53 19.80 -5.61
N LYS A 107 -16.35 19.53 -4.59
CA LYS A 107 -15.90 19.36 -3.19
C LYS A 107 -16.12 17.91 -2.77
N GLY A 108 -15.15 17.04 -2.99
CA GLY A 108 -15.20 15.62 -2.61
C GLY A 108 -15.91 14.70 -3.60
N ILE A 109 -17.09 15.06 -4.11
CA ILE A 109 -17.87 14.19 -5.03
C ILE A 109 -18.18 14.95 -6.32
N ASP A 110 -17.88 14.36 -7.48
CA ASP A 110 -18.32 14.89 -8.78
C ASP A 110 -19.75 14.47 -9.08
N TRP A 111 -20.74 15.18 -8.53
CA TRP A 111 -22.17 14.91 -8.75
C TRP A 111 -22.57 14.92 -10.23
N ARG A 112 -21.95 15.80 -11.03
CA ARG A 112 -22.20 15.85 -12.47
C ARG A 112 -21.61 14.63 -13.18
N GLY A 113 -20.50 14.09 -12.67
CA GLY A 113 -19.85 12.89 -13.17
C GLY A 113 -20.65 11.64 -12.83
N VAL A 114 -21.13 11.56 -11.59
CA VAL A 114 -22.04 10.52 -11.12
C VAL A 114 -23.32 10.49 -11.95
N LEU A 115 -23.97 11.65 -12.16
CA LEU A 115 -25.20 11.71 -12.95
C LEU A 115 -24.98 11.28 -14.41
N ARG A 116 -23.86 11.70 -15.01
CA ARG A 116 -23.48 11.31 -16.37
C ARG A 116 -23.20 9.82 -16.47
N ALA A 117 -22.45 9.25 -15.54
CA ALA A 117 -22.16 7.82 -15.48
C ALA A 117 -23.45 7.01 -15.33
N LEU A 118 -24.36 7.42 -14.43
CA LEU A 118 -25.67 6.78 -14.27
C LEU A 118 -26.49 6.80 -15.57
N THR A 119 -26.56 7.95 -16.25
CA THR A 119 -27.31 8.03 -17.52
C THR A 119 -26.74 7.12 -18.60
N ARG A 120 -25.41 7.00 -18.67
CA ARG A 120 -24.73 6.13 -19.64
C ARG A 120 -24.84 4.67 -19.28
N ASP A 121 -24.62 4.29 -18.03
CA ASP A 121 -24.68 2.89 -17.57
C ASP A 121 -26.10 2.31 -17.76
N VAL A 122 -27.15 3.12 -17.54
CA VAL A 122 -28.54 2.75 -17.83
C VAL A 122 -28.77 2.60 -19.33
N LEU A 123 -28.21 3.49 -20.15
CA LEU A 123 -28.33 3.42 -21.61
C LEU A 123 -27.51 2.28 -22.23
N SER A 124 -26.37 1.93 -21.65
CA SER A 124 -25.42 0.94 -22.17
C SER A 124 -25.56 -0.45 -21.54
N MET A 125 -26.52 -0.64 -20.62
CA MET A 125 -26.75 -1.86 -19.81
C MET A 125 -25.44 -2.50 -19.26
N SER A 126 -24.40 -1.69 -19.06
CA SER A 126 -23.08 -2.15 -18.67
C SER A 126 -22.40 -1.07 -17.84
N ALA A 127 -22.00 -1.43 -16.62
CA ALA A 127 -21.26 -0.55 -15.72
C ALA A 127 -19.83 -0.33 -16.25
N ARG A 128 -19.64 0.65 -17.13
CA ARG A 128 -18.37 0.90 -17.83
C ARG A 128 -17.61 2.13 -17.30
N GLU A 129 -18.30 3.12 -16.73
CA GLU A 129 -17.67 4.36 -16.24
C GLU A 129 -17.49 4.37 -14.71
N GLY A 130 -16.28 4.73 -14.26
CA GLY A 130 -15.99 4.92 -12.84
C GLY A 130 -16.46 6.29 -12.37
N ALA A 131 -17.43 6.34 -11.45
CA ALA A 131 -17.97 7.59 -10.90
C ALA A 131 -17.26 8.09 -9.62
N SER A 132 -16.12 7.51 -9.23
CA SER A 132 -15.40 7.88 -8.00
C SER A 132 -14.43 9.02 -8.28
N SER A 133 -14.50 10.08 -7.48
CA SER A 133 -13.53 11.19 -7.51
C SER A 133 -12.16 10.78 -6.95
N LEU A 134 -11.15 11.59 -7.20
CA LEU A 134 -9.80 11.40 -6.65
C LEU A 134 -9.82 11.42 -5.11
N THR A 135 -10.62 12.30 -4.50
CA THR A 135 -10.80 12.38 -3.05
C THR A 135 -11.46 11.12 -2.47
N MET A 136 -12.46 10.53 -3.15
CA MET A 136 -13.05 9.26 -2.74
C MET A 136 -12.04 8.11 -2.82
N GLN A 137 -11.19 8.11 -3.85
CA GLN A 137 -10.12 7.14 -3.95
C GLN A 137 -9.07 7.33 -2.85
N LEU A 138 -8.73 8.57 -2.50
CA LEU A 138 -7.86 8.88 -1.37
C LEU A 138 -8.46 8.35 -0.06
N ALA A 139 -9.75 8.60 0.22
CA ALA A 139 -10.45 8.07 1.39
C ALA A 139 -10.35 6.54 1.46
N ARG A 140 -10.66 5.85 0.36
CA ARG A 140 -10.56 4.39 0.25
C ARG A 140 -9.16 3.85 0.54
N ASN A 141 -8.13 4.55 0.06
CA ASN A 141 -6.74 4.12 0.21
C ASN A 141 -6.14 4.55 1.57
N SER A 142 -6.86 5.36 2.36
CA SER A 142 -6.35 5.95 3.60
C SER A 142 -6.96 5.40 4.87
N LEU A 143 -8.20 4.90 4.78
CA LEU A 143 -8.97 4.54 5.97
C LEU A 143 -9.59 3.16 5.81
N PRO A 144 -9.80 2.42 6.92
CA PRO A 144 -10.39 1.09 6.90
C PRO A 144 -11.91 1.16 6.69
N LEU A 145 -12.33 1.49 5.46
CA LEU A 145 -13.75 1.66 5.10
C LEU A 145 -14.48 0.33 4.79
N GLY A 146 -13.81 -0.82 4.96
CA GLY A 146 -14.38 -2.16 4.75
C GLY A 146 -14.26 -2.73 3.33
N GLY A 147 -15.07 -3.76 3.03
CA GLY A 147 -15.06 -4.51 1.75
C GLY A 147 -15.80 -3.86 0.58
N ARG A 148 -15.71 -4.43 -0.63
CA ARG A 148 -16.29 -3.88 -1.88
C ARG A 148 -17.84 -3.91 -1.93
N THR A 149 -18.48 -3.04 -1.14
CA THR A 149 -19.95 -2.92 -1.04
C THR A 149 -20.43 -1.53 -1.46
N PHE A 150 -21.74 -1.39 -1.73
CA PHE A 150 -22.39 -0.10 -1.94
C PHE A 150 -22.31 0.79 -0.70
N SER A 151 -22.43 0.18 0.49
CA SER A 151 -22.24 0.84 1.79
C SER A 151 -20.87 1.52 1.90
N ARG A 152 -19.78 0.81 1.56
CA ARG A 152 -18.44 1.41 1.53
C ARG A 152 -18.37 2.59 0.57
N LYS A 153 -19.03 2.53 -0.59
CA LYS A 153 -18.99 3.62 -1.57
C LYS A 153 -19.70 4.89 -1.06
N LEU A 154 -20.78 4.74 -0.30
CA LEU A 154 -21.41 5.86 0.42
C LEU A 154 -20.50 6.40 1.53
N LEU A 155 -19.82 5.51 2.25
CA LEU A 155 -18.86 5.91 3.29
C LEU A 155 -17.66 6.67 2.69
N GLU A 156 -17.08 6.18 1.59
CA GLU A 156 -16.04 6.88 0.80
C GLU A 156 -16.48 8.29 0.42
N ALA A 157 -17.74 8.43 -0.03
CA ALA A 157 -18.31 9.72 -0.40
C ALA A 157 -18.41 10.68 0.81
N MET A 158 -18.91 10.22 1.96
CA MET A 158 -19.01 11.05 3.17
C MET A 158 -17.64 11.43 3.74
N VAL A 159 -16.71 10.48 3.75
CA VAL A 159 -15.32 10.73 4.18
C VAL A 159 -14.63 11.69 3.21
N ALA A 160 -14.85 11.58 1.90
CA ALA A 160 -14.30 12.52 0.93
C ALA A 160 -14.80 13.95 1.16
N LEU A 161 -16.07 14.13 1.51
CA LEU A 161 -16.61 15.45 1.89
C LEU A 161 -15.92 16.02 3.13
N ARG A 162 -15.51 15.16 4.07
CA ARG A 162 -14.79 15.57 5.28
C ARG A 162 -13.33 15.92 4.96
N ILE A 163 -12.63 15.08 4.18
CA ILE A 163 -11.27 15.36 3.71
C ILE A 163 -11.20 16.74 3.04
N GLU A 164 -12.19 17.11 2.23
CA GLU A 164 -12.22 18.40 1.52
C GLU A 164 -12.55 19.61 2.39
N ARG A 165 -12.94 19.39 3.64
CA ARG A 165 -13.07 20.45 4.64
C ARG A 165 -11.78 20.69 5.40
N GLU A 166 -10.95 19.65 5.55
CA GLU A 166 -9.74 19.69 6.36
C GLU A 166 -8.46 19.88 5.53
N PHE A 167 -8.45 19.40 4.28
CA PHE A 167 -7.31 19.48 3.36
C PHE A 167 -7.66 20.31 2.13
N THR A 168 -6.69 21.11 1.68
CA THR A 168 -6.79 21.84 0.41
C THR A 168 -6.68 20.90 -0.80
N LYS A 169 -7.15 21.32 -1.97
CA LYS A 169 -7.03 20.55 -3.22
C LYS A 169 -5.58 20.14 -3.54
N GLN A 170 -4.63 21.02 -3.27
CA GLN A 170 -3.21 20.74 -3.49
C GLN A 170 -2.72 19.65 -2.54
N GLN A 171 -3.05 19.74 -1.24
CA GLN A 171 -2.73 18.70 -0.26
C GLN A 171 -3.38 17.37 -0.60
N ILE A 172 -4.66 17.36 -1.00
CA ILE A 172 -5.36 16.13 -1.40
C ILE A 172 -4.67 15.46 -2.59
N LEU A 173 -4.26 16.25 -3.58
CA LEU A 173 -3.55 15.73 -4.75
C LEU A 173 -2.17 15.19 -4.37
N GLU A 174 -1.41 15.91 -3.53
CA GLU A 174 -0.12 15.46 -3.01
C GLU A 174 -0.26 14.17 -2.18
N LEU A 175 -1.27 14.09 -1.32
CA LEU A 175 -1.58 12.90 -0.55
C LEU A 175 -2.01 11.75 -1.48
N TYR A 176 -2.73 12.04 -2.54
CA TYR A 176 -3.14 11.00 -3.48
C TYR A 176 -1.95 10.41 -4.23
N ILE A 177 -1.15 11.23 -4.90
CA ILE A 177 -0.05 10.79 -5.77
C ILE A 177 1.09 10.11 -5.01
N ASN A 178 1.28 10.45 -3.73
CA ASN A 178 2.23 9.74 -2.85
C ASN A 178 1.63 8.44 -2.30
N ARG A 179 0.30 8.32 -2.14
CA ARG A 179 -0.34 7.14 -1.55
C ARG A 179 -0.57 5.99 -2.51
N ILE A 180 -0.97 6.30 -3.75
CA ILE A 180 -1.44 5.30 -4.71
C ILE A 180 -0.39 4.25 -5.06
N TYR A 181 -0.87 3.03 -5.30
CA TYR A 181 -0.03 1.89 -5.69
C TYR A 181 0.14 1.85 -7.21
N PHE A 182 1.39 1.71 -7.68
CA PHE A 182 1.76 1.66 -9.10
C PHE A 182 2.22 0.28 -9.57
N GLY A 183 2.05 -0.76 -8.76
CA GLY A 183 2.48 -2.11 -9.10
C GLY A 183 3.91 -2.40 -8.65
N SER A 184 4.29 -3.68 -8.67
CA SER A 184 5.66 -4.13 -8.33
C SER A 184 6.17 -3.62 -6.96
N GLY A 185 5.28 -3.48 -5.98
CA GLY A 185 5.63 -2.97 -4.66
C GLY A 185 5.90 -1.46 -4.61
N CYS A 186 5.59 -0.69 -5.65
CA CYS A 186 5.83 0.75 -5.68
C CYS A 186 4.58 1.51 -5.22
N TYR A 187 4.70 2.28 -4.13
CA TYR A 187 3.69 3.22 -3.67
C TYR A 187 4.22 4.63 -3.87
N GLY A 188 3.40 5.51 -4.41
CA GLY A 188 3.81 6.88 -4.73
C GLY A 188 4.53 7.03 -6.06
N VAL A 189 4.35 8.20 -6.68
CA VAL A 189 4.86 8.48 -8.03
C VAL A 189 6.39 8.52 -8.08
N GLU A 190 7.07 9.01 -7.04
CA GLU A 190 8.53 9.10 -7.02
C GLU A 190 9.16 7.70 -7.06
N THR A 191 8.72 6.81 -6.16
CA THR A 191 9.17 5.41 -6.16
C THR A 191 8.85 4.73 -7.49
N ALA A 192 7.66 4.95 -8.05
CA ALA A 192 7.30 4.37 -9.34
C ALA A 192 8.20 4.88 -10.47
N SER A 193 8.51 6.18 -10.51
CA SER A 193 9.39 6.77 -11.52
C SER A 193 10.81 6.21 -11.43
N GLN A 194 11.35 6.07 -10.22
CA GLN A 194 12.66 5.46 -10.02
C GLN A 194 12.68 3.97 -10.38
N ALA A 195 11.62 3.23 -10.03
CA ALA A 195 11.53 1.80 -10.27
C ALA A 195 11.33 1.44 -11.75
N TYR A 196 10.51 2.21 -12.47
CA TYR A 196 10.21 1.93 -13.88
C TYR A 196 11.19 2.61 -14.84
N PHE A 197 11.70 3.80 -14.54
CA PHE A 197 12.50 4.60 -15.48
C PHE A 197 13.87 5.03 -14.95
N GLY A 198 14.19 4.77 -13.67
CA GLY A 198 15.49 5.12 -13.09
C GLY A 198 15.71 6.62 -12.89
N LYS A 199 14.65 7.43 -12.80
CA LYS A 199 14.74 8.90 -12.66
C LYS A 199 13.67 9.48 -11.74
N ASN A 200 13.91 10.70 -11.25
CA ASN A 200 12.97 11.43 -10.39
C ASN A 200 11.66 11.77 -11.12
N ALA A 201 10.55 11.85 -10.39
CA ALA A 201 9.22 12.15 -10.93
C ALA A 201 9.14 13.53 -11.61
N SER A 202 9.99 14.49 -11.21
CA SER A 202 10.14 15.78 -11.88
C SER A 202 10.60 15.67 -13.33
N LYS A 203 11.32 14.60 -13.69
CA LYS A 203 11.92 14.38 -15.03
C LYS A 203 11.07 13.47 -15.93
N LEU A 204 9.84 13.17 -15.54
CA LEU A 204 8.91 12.39 -16.37
C LEU A 204 8.51 13.19 -17.61
N ASN A 205 8.73 12.59 -18.78
CA ASN A 205 8.22 13.12 -20.04
C ASN A 205 6.72 12.79 -20.21
N LEU A 206 6.10 13.34 -21.25
CA LEU A 206 4.66 13.17 -21.51
C LEU A 206 4.24 11.69 -21.65
N SER A 207 5.05 10.87 -22.32
CA SER A 207 4.76 9.44 -22.55
C SER A 207 4.79 8.65 -21.24
N GLU A 208 5.82 8.86 -20.42
CA GLU A 208 6.01 8.19 -19.13
C GLU A 208 4.98 8.64 -18.09
N ALA A 209 4.67 9.94 -18.07
CA ALA A 209 3.62 10.50 -17.24
C ALA A 209 2.25 9.87 -17.54
N ALA A 210 1.90 9.79 -18.83
CA ALA A 210 0.68 9.13 -19.28
C ALA A 210 0.68 7.63 -18.98
N LEU A 211 1.83 6.96 -19.10
CA LEU A 211 1.98 5.56 -18.75
C LEU A 211 1.67 5.33 -17.27
N LEU A 212 2.33 6.06 -16.36
CA LEU A 212 2.12 5.91 -14.91
C LEU A 212 0.67 6.23 -14.51
N ALA A 213 0.08 7.29 -15.06
CA ALA A 213 -1.34 7.61 -14.82
C ALA A 213 -2.27 6.49 -15.32
N GLY A 214 -1.92 5.82 -16.43
CA GLY A 214 -2.65 4.68 -16.97
C GLY A 214 -2.61 3.43 -16.07
N LEU A 215 -1.57 3.28 -15.24
CA LEU A 215 -1.41 2.14 -14.34
C LEU A 215 -2.39 2.16 -13.17
N ILE A 216 -2.80 3.33 -12.69
CA ILE A 216 -3.53 3.54 -11.43
C ILE A 216 -4.75 2.61 -11.28
N ARG A 217 -5.51 2.41 -12.36
CA ARG A 217 -6.72 1.59 -12.36
C ARG A 217 -6.45 0.10 -12.10
N SER A 218 -5.35 -0.44 -12.63
CA SER A 218 -4.98 -1.85 -12.46
C SER A 218 -3.47 -2.05 -12.51
N PRO A 219 -2.74 -1.65 -11.46
CA PRO A 219 -1.29 -1.47 -11.55
C PRO A 219 -0.52 -2.76 -11.85
N ASN A 220 -0.98 -3.89 -11.28
CA ASN A 220 -0.34 -5.19 -11.52
C ASN A 220 -0.65 -5.75 -12.92
N ARG A 221 -1.86 -5.52 -13.45
CA ARG A 221 -2.28 -6.03 -14.76
C ARG A 221 -1.65 -5.24 -15.90
N PHE A 222 -1.55 -3.92 -15.72
CA PHE A 222 -1.05 -2.98 -16.71
C PHE A 222 0.44 -2.69 -16.57
N SER A 223 1.14 -3.40 -15.66
CA SER A 223 2.56 -3.17 -15.41
C SER A 223 3.38 -3.35 -16.69
N PRO A 224 4.21 -2.36 -17.09
CA PRO A 224 5.03 -2.44 -18.29
C PRO A 224 6.15 -3.50 -18.18
N LEU A 225 6.47 -3.95 -16.97
CA LEU A 225 7.43 -5.04 -16.72
C LEU A 225 6.87 -6.42 -17.07
N LYS A 226 5.55 -6.58 -17.02
CA LYS A 226 4.86 -7.85 -17.31
C LYS A 226 4.20 -7.82 -18.68
N ASN A 227 3.48 -6.74 -18.98
CA ASN A 227 2.63 -6.61 -20.17
C ASN A 227 2.86 -5.24 -20.85
N PRO A 228 3.98 -5.06 -21.59
CA PRO A 228 4.33 -3.78 -22.19
C PRO A 228 3.28 -3.28 -23.21
N GLU A 229 2.67 -4.20 -23.97
CA GLU A 229 1.62 -3.85 -24.94
C GLU A 229 0.36 -3.29 -24.26
N VAL A 230 -0.09 -3.93 -23.18
CA VAL A 230 -1.26 -3.45 -22.43
C VAL A 230 -0.97 -2.12 -21.75
N ALA A 231 0.27 -1.93 -21.29
CA ALA A 231 0.72 -0.67 -20.72
C ALA A 231 0.69 0.47 -21.77
N ALA A 232 1.15 0.20 -23.01
CA ALA A 232 1.05 1.13 -24.13
C ALA A 232 -0.40 1.52 -24.43
N ILE A 233 -1.32 0.56 -24.46
CA ILE A 233 -2.75 0.85 -24.67
C ILE A 233 -3.30 1.78 -23.58
N GLN A 234 -2.92 1.58 -22.31
CA GLN A 234 -3.35 2.47 -21.23
C GLN A 234 -2.73 3.87 -21.33
N ARG A 235 -1.46 3.97 -21.67
CA ARG A 235 -0.79 5.24 -21.93
C ARG A 235 -1.50 6.01 -23.04
N ASP A 236 -1.76 5.35 -24.16
CA ASP A 236 -2.36 5.97 -25.34
C ASP A 236 -3.77 6.48 -25.04
N ALA A 237 -4.55 5.70 -24.28
CA ALA A 237 -5.87 6.13 -23.80
C ALA A 237 -5.81 7.38 -22.89
N VAL A 238 -4.75 7.52 -22.08
CA VAL A 238 -4.54 8.74 -21.27
C VAL A 238 -4.16 9.92 -22.17
N LEU A 239 -3.27 9.73 -23.14
CA LEU A 239 -2.89 10.77 -24.10
C LEU A 239 -4.08 11.27 -24.91
N ASP A 240 -4.90 10.35 -25.45
CA ASP A 240 -6.13 10.68 -26.19
C ASP A 240 -7.10 11.47 -25.32
N ARG A 241 -7.20 11.09 -24.03
CA ARG A 241 -8.02 11.81 -23.07
C ARG A 241 -7.49 13.22 -22.82
N MET A 242 -6.18 13.41 -22.74
CA MET A 242 -5.56 14.73 -22.59
C MET A 242 -5.78 15.61 -23.84
N VAL A 243 -5.75 15.05 -25.05
CA VAL A 243 -6.10 15.76 -26.30
C VAL A 243 -7.57 16.18 -26.29
N ALA A 244 -8.48 15.28 -25.93
CA ALA A 244 -9.92 15.57 -25.88
C ALA A 244 -10.26 16.70 -24.88
N LEU A 245 -9.48 16.83 -23.81
CA LEU A 245 -9.58 17.90 -22.81
C LEU A 245 -8.75 19.15 -23.18
N LYS A 246 -8.16 19.17 -24.38
CA LYS A 246 -7.30 20.26 -24.91
C LYS A 246 -6.13 20.60 -23.99
N LYS A 247 -5.60 19.61 -23.27
CA LYS A 247 -4.44 19.76 -22.38
C LYS A 247 -3.10 19.60 -23.12
N ILE A 248 -3.13 18.89 -24.24
CA ILE A 248 -2.01 18.73 -25.18
C ILE A 248 -2.54 18.79 -26.61
N THR A 249 -1.65 19.03 -27.57
CA THR A 249 -1.96 18.96 -29.00
C THR A 249 -1.97 17.52 -29.50
N ALA A 250 -2.70 17.26 -30.60
CA ALA A 250 -2.68 15.96 -31.26
C ALA A 250 -1.25 15.55 -31.70
N ALA A 251 -0.46 16.51 -32.19
CA ALA A 251 0.93 16.26 -32.58
C ALA A 251 1.80 15.81 -31.38
N GLN A 252 1.66 16.46 -30.21
CA GLN A 252 2.35 16.04 -28.99
C GLN A 252 1.94 14.64 -28.53
N ALA A 253 0.65 14.31 -28.65
CA ALA A 253 0.15 12.99 -28.28
C ALA A 253 0.73 11.90 -29.21
N GLU A 254 0.67 12.11 -30.52
CA GLU A 254 1.22 11.14 -31.49
C GLU A 254 2.72 10.94 -31.32
N GLU A 255 3.47 12.01 -31.02
CA GLU A 255 4.90 11.89 -30.73
C GLU A 255 5.17 11.11 -29.44
N ALA A 256 4.38 11.37 -28.38
CA ALA A 256 4.49 10.63 -27.13
C ALA A 256 4.12 9.14 -27.27
N LYS A 257 3.20 8.79 -28.18
CA LYS A 257 2.83 7.39 -28.47
C LYS A 257 3.95 6.62 -29.16
N LYS A 258 4.75 7.28 -30.00
CA LYS A 258 5.91 6.67 -30.68
C LYS A 258 7.06 6.33 -29.74
N ALA A 259 7.16 7.02 -28.60
CA ALA A 259 8.21 6.74 -27.63
C ALA A 259 8.15 5.27 -27.16
N LYS A 260 9.26 4.55 -27.29
CA LYS A 260 9.38 3.18 -26.80
C LYS A 260 9.28 3.16 -25.28
N ILE A 261 8.51 2.22 -24.74
CA ILE A 261 8.46 1.98 -23.29
C ILE A 261 9.75 1.27 -22.90
N VAL A 262 10.78 2.04 -22.56
CA VAL A 262 12.02 1.51 -21.98
C VAL A 262 11.83 1.47 -20.48
N THR A 263 11.73 0.26 -19.92
CA THR A 263 11.77 0.08 -18.48
C THR A 263 13.20 -0.17 -18.04
N HIS A 264 13.65 0.55 -17.02
CA HIS A 264 14.89 0.29 -16.31
C HIS A 264 14.52 -0.28 -14.95
N PRO A 265 14.24 -1.59 -14.84
CA PRO A 265 13.93 -2.19 -13.56
C PRO A 265 15.17 -2.09 -12.67
N LYS A 266 15.23 -1.06 -11.84
CA LYS A 266 16.16 -1.06 -10.72
C LYS A 266 15.66 -2.16 -9.80
N ARG A 267 16.38 -3.29 -9.71
CA ARG A 267 16.07 -4.35 -8.73
C ARG A 267 16.06 -3.69 -7.37
N MET A 268 14.88 -3.43 -6.84
CA MET A 268 14.76 -2.89 -5.51
C MET A 268 15.20 -3.98 -4.54
N PRO A 269 16.06 -3.67 -3.56
CA PRO A 269 16.36 -4.61 -2.49
C PRO A 269 15.07 -5.18 -1.91
N GLN A 270 14.91 -6.51 -2.00
CA GLN A 270 13.80 -7.20 -1.36
C GLN A 270 13.92 -7.06 0.16
N VAL A 271 12.79 -7.17 0.88
CA VAL A 271 12.83 -7.39 2.33
C VAL A 271 13.64 -8.67 2.52
N GLN A 272 14.81 -8.61 3.16
CA GLN A 272 15.47 -9.82 3.61
C GLN A 272 14.84 -10.21 4.94
N GLU A 273 14.14 -11.34 4.97
CA GLU A 273 13.70 -11.97 6.22
C GLU A 273 14.80 -12.95 6.65
N ASN A 274 15.58 -12.56 7.66
CA ASN A 274 16.66 -13.38 8.21
C ASN A 274 16.81 -13.13 9.71
N TYR A 275 17.58 -13.98 10.39
CA TYR A 275 17.77 -13.89 11.84
C TYR A 275 18.42 -12.59 12.31
N ALA A 276 19.28 -11.97 11.49
CA ALA A 276 19.86 -10.67 11.81
C ALA A 276 18.79 -9.57 11.81
N MET A 277 17.85 -9.60 10.87
CA MET A 277 16.72 -8.67 10.83
C MET A 277 15.74 -8.87 11.98
N ASP A 278 15.54 -10.11 12.46
CA ASP A 278 14.81 -10.36 13.71
C ASP A 278 15.48 -9.68 14.91
N ALA A 279 16.82 -9.73 14.97
CA ALA A 279 17.57 -9.07 16.03
C ALA A 279 17.40 -7.55 15.97
N VAL A 280 17.41 -6.97 14.76
CA VAL A 280 17.14 -5.54 14.54
C VAL A 280 15.72 -5.19 15.01
N GLN A 281 14.70 -5.97 14.62
CA GLN A 281 13.31 -5.72 15.05
C GLN A 281 13.16 -5.81 16.58
N ARG A 282 13.79 -6.81 17.21
CA ARG A 282 13.80 -6.92 18.68
C ARG A 282 14.47 -5.73 19.35
N ALA A 283 15.62 -5.27 18.82
CA ALA A 283 16.30 -4.09 19.33
C ALA A 283 15.43 -2.82 19.19
N LEU A 284 14.74 -2.64 18.07
CA LEU A 284 13.81 -1.53 17.86
C LEU A 284 12.64 -1.57 18.83
N SER A 285 12.08 -2.75 19.13
CA SER A 285 10.96 -2.88 20.06
C SER A 285 11.27 -2.47 21.50
N LEU A 286 12.57 -2.38 21.86
CA LEU A 286 13.00 -1.87 23.17
C LEU A 286 12.98 -0.34 23.25
N ILE A 287 12.98 0.35 22.11
CA ILE A 287 13.11 1.82 22.04
C ILE A 287 11.94 2.51 21.35
N LEU A 288 11.13 1.79 20.56
CA LEU A 288 9.99 2.31 19.82
C LEU A 288 8.72 1.54 20.18
N THR A 289 7.57 2.23 20.13
CA THR A 289 6.26 1.57 20.21
C THR A 289 5.95 0.84 18.90
N GLN A 290 5.00 -0.10 18.95
CA GLN A 290 4.56 -0.84 17.76
C GLN A 290 4.05 0.11 16.66
N ASP A 291 3.26 1.12 17.03
CA ASP A 291 2.73 2.12 16.09
C ASP A 291 3.87 2.88 15.39
N GLN A 292 4.92 3.28 16.12
CA GLN A 292 6.07 3.99 15.53
C GLN A 292 6.89 3.11 14.58
N MET A 293 6.96 1.80 14.82
CA MET A 293 7.61 0.86 13.91
C MET A 293 6.77 0.61 12.66
N ASP A 294 5.45 0.55 12.80
CA ASP A 294 4.48 0.33 11.72
C ASP A 294 4.33 1.58 10.84
N ASP A 295 4.44 2.78 11.43
CA ASP A 295 4.49 4.07 10.75
C ASP A 295 5.72 4.21 9.83
N GLY A 296 6.78 3.45 10.14
CA GLY A 296 7.96 3.32 9.32
C GLY A 296 8.73 4.63 9.08
N GLY A 297 9.34 4.78 7.91
CA GLY A 297 10.17 5.95 7.56
C GLY A 297 11.49 6.08 8.35
N LEU A 298 11.88 5.04 9.10
CA LEU A 298 13.08 5.06 9.92
C LEU A 298 14.34 4.85 9.07
N SER A 299 15.40 5.57 9.41
CA SER A 299 16.78 5.27 8.95
C SER A 299 17.53 4.57 10.07
N ILE A 300 17.64 3.25 9.99
CA ILE A 300 18.16 2.39 11.04
C ILE A 300 19.60 2.02 10.70
N TYR A 301 20.56 2.58 11.42
CA TYR A 301 21.97 2.28 11.25
C TYR A 301 22.37 1.14 12.19
N THR A 302 22.97 0.09 11.62
CA THR A 302 23.34 -1.12 12.38
C THR A 302 24.83 -1.38 12.30
N THR A 303 25.32 -2.28 13.14
CA THR A 303 26.70 -2.76 13.10
C THR A 303 26.90 -3.99 12.21
N LEU A 304 25.82 -4.46 11.57
CA LEU A 304 25.83 -5.66 10.73
C LEU A 304 26.78 -5.49 9.56
N ASP A 305 27.53 -6.54 9.26
CA ASP A 305 28.45 -6.61 8.14
C ASP A 305 27.96 -7.73 7.20
N PRO A 306 27.53 -7.41 5.96
CA PRO A 306 27.05 -8.41 5.00
C PRO A 306 28.08 -9.50 4.68
N SER A 307 29.37 -9.16 4.62
CA SER A 307 30.42 -10.11 4.28
C SER A 307 30.62 -11.11 5.42
N VAL A 308 30.66 -10.60 6.65
CA VAL A 308 30.76 -11.44 7.85
C VAL A 308 29.50 -12.28 8.04
N GLN A 309 28.31 -11.70 7.78
CA GLN A 309 27.03 -12.41 7.85
C GLN A 309 26.98 -13.61 6.91
N ASN A 310 27.35 -13.42 5.64
CA ASN A 310 27.36 -14.50 4.65
C ASN A 310 28.39 -15.57 5.03
N SER A 311 29.59 -15.14 5.44
CA SER A 311 30.65 -16.07 5.88
C SER A 311 30.23 -16.91 7.09
N ALA A 312 29.54 -16.30 8.06
CA ALA A 312 29.01 -17.00 9.23
C ALA A 312 27.94 -18.03 8.86
N GLN A 313 27.05 -17.68 7.93
CA GLN A 313 26.00 -18.58 7.44
C GLN A 313 26.60 -19.76 6.66
N ASP A 314 27.54 -19.49 5.75
CA ASP A 314 28.21 -20.53 4.96
C ASP A 314 29.03 -21.47 5.85
N ALA A 315 29.77 -20.92 6.81
CA ALA A 315 30.56 -21.70 7.76
C ALA A 315 29.67 -22.62 8.62
N LEU A 316 28.53 -22.10 9.10
CA LEU A 316 27.57 -22.89 9.85
C LEU A 316 27.01 -24.04 9.01
N GLU A 317 26.50 -23.74 7.81
CA GLU A 317 25.89 -24.75 6.94
C GLU A 317 26.91 -25.82 6.51
N ALA A 318 28.14 -25.42 6.17
CA ALA A 318 29.22 -26.33 5.81
C ALA A 318 29.58 -27.27 6.97
N GLN A 319 29.71 -26.73 8.19
CA GLN A 319 30.10 -27.53 9.36
C GLN A 319 28.98 -28.48 9.80
N LEU A 320 27.73 -28.03 9.82
CA LEU A 320 26.59 -28.88 10.19
C LEU A 320 26.37 -29.98 9.15
N SER A 321 26.47 -29.66 7.85
CA SER A 321 26.42 -30.67 6.79
C SER A 321 27.55 -31.70 6.90
N LYS A 322 28.75 -31.29 7.33
CA LYS A 322 29.86 -32.21 7.58
C LYS A 322 29.56 -33.17 8.74
N ILE A 323 28.93 -32.68 9.82
CA ILE A 323 28.52 -33.50 10.96
C ILE A 323 27.43 -34.51 10.55
N GLU A 324 26.43 -34.06 9.79
CA GLU A 324 25.33 -34.94 9.33
C GLU A 324 25.81 -36.10 8.44
N ARG A 325 26.95 -35.95 7.76
CA ARG A 325 27.55 -37.00 6.91
C ARG A 325 28.42 -38.00 7.67
N GLN A 326 28.66 -37.80 8.97
CA GLN A 326 29.47 -38.73 9.76
C GLN A 326 28.73 -40.04 9.97
N SER A 327 29.45 -41.16 9.93
CA SER A 327 28.85 -42.51 10.05
C SER A 327 28.17 -42.79 11.39
N ASN A 328 28.49 -42.02 12.43
CA ASN A 328 27.90 -42.11 13.76
C ASN A 328 26.73 -41.13 13.98
N PHE A 329 26.35 -40.33 12.99
CA PHE A 329 25.20 -39.44 13.10
C PHE A 329 23.90 -40.25 12.96
N ARG A 330 23.01 -40.17 13.96
CA ARG A 330 21.79 -41.02 14.05
C ARG A 330 20.48 -40.25 13.94
N HIS A 331 20.54 -38.97 13.59
CA HIS A 331 19.36 -38.10 13.46
C HIS A 331 19.04 -37.87 11.98
N PRO A 332 17.80 -37.46 11.64
CA PRO A 332 17.45 -37.09 10.28
C PRO A 332 18.33 -35.93 9.77
N PRO A 333 18.95 -36.02 8.57
CA PRO A 333 19.71 -34.92 8.00
C PRO A 333 18.77 -33.88 7.37
N LYS A 334 19.21 -32.61 7.31
CA LYS A 334 18.44 -31.53 6.65
C LYS A 334 18.08 -31.85 5.20
N ALA A 335 18.96 -32.55 4.47
CA ALA A 335 18.74 -32.91 3.07
C ALA A 335 17.52 -33.83 2.84
N GLU A 336 17.09 -34.58 3.86
CA GLU A 336 15.93 -35.47 3.79
C GLU A 336 14.62 -34.80 4.26
N TYR A 337 14.72 -33.60 4.83
CA TYR A 337 13.55 -32.88 5.34
C TYR A 337 12.66 -32.39 4.20
N LYS A 338 11.36 -32.67 4.33
CA LYS A 338 10.32 -32.19 3.43
C LYS A 338 9.35 -31.30 4.23
N PRO A 339 9.22 -30.01 3.87
CA PRO A 339 8.26 -29.13 4.52
C PRO A 339 6.83 -29.69 4.36
N PRO A 340 5.98 -29.58 5.40
CA PRO A 340 4.60 -30.03 5.30
C PRO A 340 3.77 -29.15 4.34
N GLU A 341 2.79 -29.74 3.65
CA GLU A 341 2.02 -29.07 2.57
C GLU A 341 1.23 -27.83 3.06
N ASN A 342 0.95 -27.73 4.35
CA ASN A 342 0.27 -26.60 4.98
C ASN A 342 1.21 -25.41 5.30
N GLY A 343 2.52 -25.52 5.03
CA GLY A 343 3.45 -24.39 5.03
C GLY A 343 3.86 -23.84 6.40
N GLU A 344 3.36 -24.41 7.51
CA GLU A 344 3.85 -24.10 8.86
C GLU A 344 5.01 -25.04 9.19
N GLY A 345 6.24 -24.52 9.18
CA GLY A 345 7.41 -25.25 9.66
C GLY A 345 7.36 -25.49 11.17
N ASP A 346 7.85 -26.64 11.61
CA ASP A 346 7.85 -27.03 13.03
C ASP A 346 8.66 -26.05 13.91
N ALA A 347 8.19 -25.77 15.12
CA ALA A 347 8.98 -25.00 16.10
C ALA A 347 10.31 -25.69 16.45
N ALA A 348 10.36 -27.03 16.34
CA ALA A 348 11.54 -27.85 16.50
C ALA A 348 11.85 -28.56 15.18
N MET A 349 12.93 -28.13 14.51
CA MET A 349 13.39 -28.81 13.30
C MET A 349 13.88 -30.23 13.64
N PRO A 350 13.53 -31.25 12.83
CA PRO A 350 13.90 -32.64 13.09
C PRO A 350 15.38 -32.95 12.78
N TYR A 351 16.08 -32.01 12.14
CA TYR A 351 17.47 -32.12 11.75
C TYR A 351 18.39 -31.25 12.62
N LEU A 352 19.71 -31.44 12.44
CA LEU A 352 20.72 -30.74 13.23
C LEU A 352 20.70 -29.24 12.94
N GLU A 353 20.64 -28.46 14.01
CA GLU A 353 20.59 -26.99 14.00
C GLU A 353 21.81 -26.38 14.68
N GLY A 354 22.02 -25.09 14.45
CA GLY A 354 23.08 -24.34 15.13
C GLY A 354 22.84 -22.83 15.10
N ALA A 355 23.72 -22.10 15.76
CA ALA A 355 23.67 -20.65 15.84
C ALA A 355 25.09 -20.08 15.84
N VAL A 356 25.25 -18.89 15.27
CA VAL A 356 26.50 -18.14 15.25
C VAL A 356 26.20 -16.68 15.59
N VAL A 357 26.96 -16.12 16.51
CA VAL A 357 26.97 -14.68 16.79
C VAL A 357 28.41 -14.20 16.65
N VAL A 358 28.62 -13.20 15.81
CA VAL A 358 29.92 -12.53 15.66
C VAL A 358 29.77 -11.12 16.20
N ILE A 359 30.62 -10.77 17.16
CA ILE A 359 30.66 -9.45 17.78
C ILE A 359 31.98 -8.74 17.50
N ASP A 360 31.91 -7.43 17.47
CA ASP A 360 33.07 -6.55 17.55
C ASP A 360 33.53 -6.45 19.00
N ASN A 361 34.75 -6.88 19.31
CA ASN A 361 35.23 -6.94 20.70
C ASN A 361 35.38 -5.55 21.36
N ALA A 362 35.62 -4.50 20.56
CA ALA A 362 35.83 -3.15 21.10
C ALA A 362 34.51 -2.45 21.43
N SER A 363 33.51 -2.57 20.55
CA SER A 363 32.22 -1.89 20.68
C SER A 363 31.09 -2.76 21.24
N GLY A 364 31.26 -4.08 21.23
CA GLY A 364 30.18 -5.03 21.51
C GLY A 364 29.12 -5.14 20.40
N GLY A 365 29.32 -4.43 19.28
CA GLY A 365 28.39 -4.42 18.15
C GLY A 365 28.28 -5.79 17.46
N ILE A 366 27.07 -6.21 17.11
CA ILE A 366 26.84 -7.46 16.39
C ILE A 366 27.21 -7.25 14.92
N ARG A 367 28.21 -8.00 14.42
CA ARG A 367 28.62 -8.02 13.01
C ARG A 367 27.84 -9.02 12.18
N ALA A 368 27.55 -10.18 12.78
CA ALA A 368 26.72 -11.21 12.15
C ALA A 368 25.92 -11.97 13.19
N LEU A 369 24.71 -12.40 12.81
CA LEU A 369 23.84 -13.20 13.64
C LEU A 369 23.09 -14.23 12.79
N VAL A 370 23.34 -15.50 13.08
CA VAL A 370 22.70 -16.66 12.43
C VAL A 370 22.01 -17.47 13.52
N GLY A 371 20.68 -17.56 13.44
CA GLY A 371 19.84 -18.21 14.46
C GLY A 371 19.39 -19.64 14.12
N GLY A 372 19.81 -20.17 12.97
CA GLY A 372 19.41 -21.47 12.44
C GLY A 372 19.87 -21.65 11.01
N ARG A 373 19.65 -22.84 10.45
CA ARG A 373 20.11 -23.19 9.09
C ARG A 373 19.23 -22.68 7.96
N ASP A 374 17.94 -22.46 8.22
CA ASP A 374 17.00 -21.96 7.23
C ASP A 374 15.87 -21.18 7.91
N TYR A 375 15.87 -19.87 7.69
CA TYR A 375 14.89 -18.97 8.28
C TYR A 375 13.46 -19.22 7.78
N ALA A 376 13.30 -19.64 6.53
CA ALA A 376 11.99 -19.94 5.95
C ALA A 376 11.37 -21.21 6.57
N GLN A 377 12.21 -22.15 7.02
CA GLN A 377 11.76 -23.38 7.68
C GLN A 377 11.56 -23.17 9.18
N SER A 378 12.44 -22.43 9.85
CA SER A 378 12.37 -22.18 11.30
C SER A 378 12.66 -20.72 11.64
N LYS A 379 11.63 -19.97 12.03
CA LYS A 379 11.78 -18.60 12.54
C LYS A 379 12.31 -18.54 13.98
N PHE A 380 12.53 -19.70 14.61
CA PHE A 380 13.07 -19.75 15.98
C PHE A 380 14.55 -19.35 15.98
N ASN A 381 14.84 -18.14 16.46
CA ASN A 381 16.20 -17.60 16.52
C ASN A 381 16.99 -18.17 17.72
N ARG A 382 17.83 -19.18 17.45
CA ARG A 382 18.64 -19.88 18.47
C ARG A 382 19.82 -19.06 19.01
N ALA A 383 20.14 -17.94 18.38
CA ALA A 383 21.22 -17.05 18.79
C ALA A 383 20.79 -16.05 19.88
N LEU A 384 19.48 -15.91 20.14
CA LEU A 384 18.92 -14.92 21.05
C LEU A 384 18.03 -15.57 22.12
N ALA A 385 17.81 -14.85 23.22
CA ALA A 385 16.84 -15.26 24.22
C ALA A 385 15.42 -15.36 23.61
N PRO A 386 14.61 -16.36 24.00
CA PRO A 386 14.82 -17.29 25.13
C PRO A 386 15.48 -18.63 24.74
N ALA A 387 16.25 -18.73 23.65
CA ALA A 387 16.90 -19.97 23.23
C ALA A 387 18.11 -20.34 24.12
N ASN A 388 17.85 -20.53 25.41
CA ASN A 388 18.87 -20.82 26.40
C ASN A 388 19.35 -22.27 26.26
N ARG A 389 20.66 -22.46 26.33
CA ARG A 389 21.34 -23.77 26.38
C ARG A 389 22.30 -23.79 27.55
N GLN A 390 22.57 -24.97 28.09
CA GLN A 390 23.63 -25.14 29.08
C GLN A 390 24.97 -24.77 28.44
N VAL A 391 25.66 -23.78 29.02
CA VAL A 391 26.96 -23.26 28.51
C VAL A 391 28.12 -24.25 28.70
N GLY A 392 27.98 -25.22 29.60
CA GLY A 392 28.99 -26.25 29.86
C GLY A 392 30.35 -25.65 30.25
N SER A 393 31.43 -26.25 29.74
CA SER A 393 32.81 -25.82 30.07
C SER A 393 33.17 -24.43 29.53
N ALA A 394 32.37 -23.82 28.66
CA ALA A 394 32.61 -22.48 28.15
C ALA A 394 32.51 -21.40 29.25
N PHE A 395 31.93 -21.70 30.41
CA PHE A 395 31.87 -20.77 31.55
C PHE A 395 33.17 -20.73 32.39
N LYS A 396 34.05 -21.72 32.26
CA LYS A 396 35.28 -21.83 33.07
C LYS A 396 36.18 -20.58 33.01
N PRO A 397 36.39 -19.92 31.85
CA PRO A 397 37.21 -18.70 31.80
C PRO A 397 36.73 -17.59 32.72
N PHE A 398 35.42 -17.44 32.95
CA PHE A 398 34.89 -16.44 33.88
C PHE A 398 35.24 -16.73 35.34
N VAL A 399 35.27 -18.02 35.71
CA VAL A 399 35.71 -18.45 37.05
C VAL A 399 37.19 -18.16 37.24
N TYR A 400 38.02 -18.48 36.25
CA TYR A 400 39.46 -18.17 36.30
C TYR A 400 39.73 -16.67 36.30
N ALA A 401 39.00 -15.88 35.50
CA ALA A 401 39.13 -14.43 35.49
C ALA A 401 38.77 -13.81 36.85
N PHE A 402 37.74 -14.34 37.53
CA PHE A 402 37.39 -13.92 38.88
C PHE A 402 38.49 -14.27 39.90
N ALA A 403 39.11 -15.45 39.79
CA ALA A 403 40.22 -15.82 40.66
C ALA A 403 41.42 -14.88 40.46
N PHE A 404 41.84 -14.66 39.20
CA PHE A 404 42.96 -13.78 38.87
C PHE A 404 42.71 -12.32 39.26
N SER A 405 41.48 -11.82 39.17
CA SER A 405 41.16 -10.45 39.61
C SER A 405 41.29 -10.25 41.12
N HIS A 406 41.31 -11.34 41.89
CA HIS A 406 41.54 -11.36 43.34
C HIS A 406 42.96 -11.83 43.72
N GLY A 407 43.84 -12.01 42.73
CA GLY A 407 45.24 -12.42 42.95
C GLY A 407 45.42 -13.88 43.38
N LEU A 408 44.46 -14.76 43.07
CA LEU A 408 44.55 -16.21 43.30
C LEU A 408 45.30 -16.95 42.20
#